data_AF-V6Z0F1-F1
#
_entry.id   AF-V6Z0F1-F1
#
_cell.length_a   1.000
_cell.length_b   1.000
_cell.length_c   1.000
_cell.angle_alpha   90.00
_cell.angle_beta   90.00
_cell.angle_gamma   90.00
#
_symmetry.space_group_name_H-M   'P 1'
#
loop_
_entity.id
_entity.type
_entity.pdbx_description
1 polymer ?
#
loop_
_entity_poly.entity_id
_entity_poly.type
_entity_poly.pdbx_seq_one_letter_code
_entity_poly.pdbx_strand_id
1 'polypeptide(L)'
;MTPFLNRQTYGLDMIASASLFSMIHLYQYPWSANAFVIYFVYGLGFAGIYRFSKNMSLVILAHVSVNILLSMPYILYLLEV
;
A
#
# COMPACT_ATOMS: atom_id res chain seq x y z
N MET A 1 3.46 12.46 -24.71
CA MET A 1 3.21 12.29 -23.26
C MET A 1 1.83 12.84 -22.97
N THR A 2 0.89 11.99 -22.57
CA THR A 2 -0.50 12.39 -22.32
C THR A 2 -0.58 13.30 -21.07
N PRO A 3 -1.26 14.45 -21.14
CA PRO A 3 -1.33 15.42 -20.04
C PRO A 3 -2.13 14.90 -18.82
N PHE A 4 -2.81 13.76 -18.94
CA PHE A 4 -3.60 13.12 -17.88
C PHE A 4 -2.79 12.75 -16.63
N LEU A 5 -1.47 12.58 -16.74
CA LEU A 5 -0.61 12.18 -15.62
C LEU A 5 0.05 13.35 -14.88
N ASN A 6 0.10 14.55 -15.45
CA ASN A 6 0.97 15.61 -14.93
C ASN A 6 0.40 16.40 -13.74
N ARG A 7 -0.90 16.28 -13.43
CA ARG A 7 -1.51 16.82 -12.20
C ARG A 7 -2.95 16.31 -12.11
N GLN A 8 -3.16 15.11 -11.56
CA GLN A 8 -4.51 14.75 -11.14
C GLN A 8 -4.84 15.50 -9.84
N THR A 9 -5.45 16.67 -10.01
CA THR A 9 -5.78 17.62 -8.94
C THR A 9 -6.63 16.99 -7.83
N TYR A 10 -7.41 15.96 -8.17
CA TYR A 10 -8.41 15.35 -7.30
C TYR A 10 -7.96 14.07 -6.58
N GLY A 11 -6.69 13.67 -6.68
CA GLY A 11 -6.18 12.47 -5.97
C GLY A 11 -6.68 11.14 -6.55
N LEU A 12 -7.29 11.17 -7.73
CA LEU A 12 -7.76 9.97 -8.45
C LEU A 12 -6.63 8.99 -8.77
N ASP A 13 -5.40 9.50 -8.95
CA ASP A 13 -4.18 8.72 -9.05
C ASP A 13 -3.93 7.89 -7.79
N MET A 14 -4.14 8.47 -6.60
CA MET A 14 -3.98 7.75 -5.34
C MET A 14 -5.05 6.66 -5.17
N ILE A 15 -6.30 6.97 -5.51
CA ILE A 15 -7.41 6.01 -5.44
C ILE A 15 -7.15 4.85 -6.39
N ALA A 16 -6.75 5.12 -7.64
CA ALA A 16 -6.45 4.09 -8.62
C ALA A 16 -5.27 3.21 -8.18
N SER A 17 -4.17 3.82 -7.71
CA SER A 17 -3.01 3.08 -7.20
C SER A 17 -3.35 2.23 -5.97
N ALA A 18 -4.13 2.75 -5.03
CA ALA A 18 -4.56 2.02 -3.85
C ALA A 18 -5.49 0.84 -4.18
N SER A 19 -6.41 1.03 -5.15
CA SER A 19 -7.28 -0.04 -5.65
C SER A 19 -6.47 -1.16 -6.29
N LEU A 20 -5.51 -0.82 -7.15
CA LEU A 20 -4.63 -1.81 -7.78
C LEU A 20 -3.79 -2.55 -6.74
N PHE A 21 -3.19 -1.83 -5.79
CA PHE A 21 -2.43 -2.41 -4.69
C PHE A 21 -3.29 -3.41 -3.91
N SER A 22 -4.51 -3.02 -3.54
CA SER A 22 -5.44 -3.90 -2.82
C SER A 22 -5.81 -5.15 -3.61
N MET A 23 -6.18 -5.01 -4.89
CA MET A 23 -6.56 -6.15 -5.73
C MET A 23 -5.41 -7.16 -5.90
N ILE A 24 -4.17 -6.70 -6.03
CA ILE A 24 -2.99 -7.59 -6.14
C ILE A 24 -2.83 -8.43 -4.87
N HIS A 25 -3.07 -7.84 -3.69
CA HIS A 25 -2.97 -8.57 -2.42
C HIS A 25 -4.11 -9.56 -2.24
N LEU A 26 -5.29 -9.28 -2.78
CA LEU A 26 -6.41 -10.23 -2.74
C LEU A 26 -6.22 -11.43 -3.65
N TYR A 27 -5.40 -11.33 -4.70
CA TYR A 27 -5.16 -12.45 -5.60
C TYR A 27 -4.62 -13.70 -4.87
N GLN A 28 -3.94 -13.52 -3.74
CA GLN A 28 -3.34 -14.59 -2.94
C GLN A 28 -4.27 -15.13 -1.83
N TYR A 29 -5.45 -14.54 -1.62
CA TYR A 29 -6.37 -14.86 -0.52
C TYR A 29 -7.81 -15.04 -1.02
N PRO A 30 -8.73 -15.57 -0.21
CA PRO A 30 -10.15 -15.54 -0.54
C PRO A 30 -10.60 -14.10 -0.81
N TRP A 31 -11.41 -13.89 -1.86
CA TRP A 31 -11.99 -12.60 -2.19
C TRP A 31 -12.83 -12.09 -1.02
N SER A 32 -12.22 -11.22 -0.20
CA SER A 32 -12.78 -10.70 1.04
C SER A 32 -12.86 -9.19 0.97
N ALA A 33 -14.06 -8.65 1.14
CA ALA A 33 -14.28 -7.21 1.18
C ALA A 33 -13.50 -6.54 2.32
N ASN A 34 -13.37 -7.23 3.47
CA ASN A 34 -12.58 -6.73 4.60
C ASN A 34 -11.10 -6.65 4.24
N ALA A 35 -10.56 -7.69 3.60
CA ALA A 35 -9.17 -7.67 3.14
C ALA A 35 -8.95 -6.58 2.08
N PHE A 36 -9.93 -6.36 1.17
CA PHE A 36 -9.87 -5.28 0.20
C PHE A 36 -9.69 -3.93 0.89
N VAL A 37 -10.56 -3.64 1.87
CA VAL A 37 -10.55 -2.35 2.58
C VAL A 37 -9.23 -2.15 3.33
N ILE A 38 -8.72 -3.18 4.00
CA ILE A 38 -7.44 -3.10 4.74
C ILE A 38 -6.30 -2.75 3.79
N TYR A 39 -6.10 -3.52 2.72
CA TYR A 39 -5.01 -3.25 1.77
C TYR A 39 -5.22 -1.94 1.00
N PHE A 40 -6.45 -1.54 0.76
CA PHE A 40 -6.77 -0.26 0.12
C PHE A 40 -6.35 0.93 0.99
N VAL A 41 -6.58 0.87 2.31
CA VAL A 41 -6.13 1.92 3.25
C VAL A 41 -4.60 2.03 3.27
N TYR A 42 -3.88 0.91 3.33
CA TYR A 42 -2.41 0.93 3.21
C TYR A 42 -1.94 1.48 1.86
N GLY A 43 -2.58 1.06 0.77
CA GLY A 43 -2.32 1.57 -0.58
C GLY A 43 -2.51 3.08 -0.70
N LEU A 44 -3.56 3.64 -0.06
CA LEU A 44 -3.78 5.10 0.00
C LEU A 44 -2.66 5.80 0.76
N GLY A 45 -2.21 5.23 1.88
CA GLY A 45 -1.08 5.74 2.64
C GLY A 45 0.19 5.80 1.81
N PHE A 46 0.55 4.71 1.14
CA PHE A 46 1.73 4.63 0.26
C PHE A 46 1.65 5.58 -0.93
N ALA A 47 0.49 5.65 -1.60
CA ALA A 47 0.27 6.60 -2.68
C ALA A 47 0.35 8.06 -2.20
N GLY A 48 -0.12 8.33 -0.97
CA GLY A 48 -0.01 9.63 -0.32
C GLY A 48 1.44 10.02 -0.05
N ILE A 49 2.23 9.10 0.54
CA ILE A 49 3.67 9.29 0.75
C ILE A 49 4.36 9.65 -0.57
N TYR A 50 4.08 8.91 -1.64
CA TYR A 50 4.65 9.22 -2.96
C TYR A 50 4.18 10.58 -3.49
N ARG A 51 2.89 10.90 -3.34
CA ARG A 51 2.32 12.15 -3.86
C ARG A 51 2.99 13.38 -3.25
N PHE A 52 3.23 13.37 -1.94
CA PHE A 52 3.80 14.50 -1.22
C PHE A 52 5.34 14.53 -1.27
N SER A 53 6.00 13.37 -1.17
CA SER A 53 7.47 13.33 -1.15
C SER A 53 8.11 13.24 -2.55
N LYS A 54 7.37 12.74 -3.55
CA LYS A 54 7.88 12.32 -4.87
C LYS A 54 9.07 11.35 -4.78
N ASN A 55 9.22 10.65 -3.66
CA ASN A 55 10.35 9.79 -3.38
C ASN A 55 9.88 8.34 -3.23
N MET A 56 10.23 7.49 -4.20
CA MET A 56 9.87 6.07 -4.20
C MET A 56 10.56 5.30 -3.07
N SER A 57 11.78 5.68 -2.68
CA SER A 57 12.51 5.01 -1.59
C SER A 57 11.77 5.13 -0.26
N LEU A 58 11.11 6.27 0.00
CA LEU A 58 10.28 6.43 1.20
C LEU A 58 9.05 5.53 1.19
N VAL A 59 8.44 5.32 0.01
CA VAL A 59 7.29 4.42 -0.15
C VAL A 59 7.71 2.98 0.12
N ILE A 60 8.83 2.55 -0.47
CA ILE A 60 9.39 1.21 -0.27
C ILE A 60 9.73 1.00 1.21
N LEU A 61 10.39 1.96 1.84
CA LEU A 61 10.73 1.90 3.26
C LEU A 61 9.46 1.75 4.11
N ALA A 62 8.45 2.59 3.89
CA ALA A 62 7.19 2.53 4.62
C ALA A 62 6.48 1.17 4.42
N HIS A 63 6.48 0.64 3.20
CA HIS A 63 5.87 -0.66 2.90
C HIS A 63 6.60 -1.80 3.62
N VAL A 64 7.94 -1.83 3.56
CA VAL A 64 8.75 -2.82 4.29
C VAL A 64 8.53 -2.71 5.80
N SER A 65 8.48 -1.49 6.34
CA SER A 65 8.22 -1.27 7.77
C SER A 65 6.85 -1.82 8.19
N VAL A 66 5.79 -1.58 7.41
CA VAL A 66 4.46 -2.17 7.69
C VAL A 66 4.53 -3.69 7.65
N ASN A 67 5.19 -4.28 6.65
CA ASN A 67 5.31 -5.74 6.55
C ASN A 67 6.07 -6.34 7.73
N ILE A 68 7.13 -5.68 8.20
CA ILE A 68 7.86 -6.09 9.40
C ILE A 68 6.93 -6.05 10.61
N LEU A 69 6.23 -4.93 10.85
CA LEU A 69 5.32 -4.77 11.99
C LEU A 69 4.20 -5.83 12.00
N LEU A 70 3.60 -6.10 10.84
CA LEU A 70 2.57 -7.15 10.72
C LEU A 70 3.14 -8.56 10.93
N SER A 71 4.40 -8.78 10.57
CA SER A 71 5.09 -10.06 10.76
C SER A 71 5.67 -10.22 12.17
N MET A 72 5.78 -9.15 12.97
CA MET A 72 6.40 -9.20 14.30
C MET A 72 5.83 -10.27 15.23
N PRO A 73 4.50 -10.48 15.35
CA PRO A 73 3.97 -11.57 16.17
C PRO A 73 4.50 -12.94 15.75
N TYR A 74 4.63 -13.18 14.44
CA TYR A 74 5.18 -14.42 13.90
C TYR A 74 6.69 -14.52 14.12
N ILE A 75 7.43 -13.41 13.97
CA ILE A 75 8.87 -13.35 14.24
C ILE A 75 9.16 -13.66 15.72
N LEU A 76 8.41 -13.03 16.64
CA LEU A 76 8.53 -13.27 18.08
C LEU A 76 8.21 -14.72 18.43
N TYR A 77 7.12 -15.26 17.87
CA TYR A 77 6.79 -16.68 18.00
C TYR A 77 7.93 -17.61 17.59
N LEU A 78 8.61 -17.33 16.46
CA LEU A 78 9.76 -18.12 16.01
C LEU A 78 11.01 -17.98 16.89
N LEU A 79 11.14 -16.88 17.61
CA LEU A 79 12.27 -16.59 18.49
C LEU A 79 12.07 -17.11 19.92
N GLU A 80 10.91 -17.70 20.23
CA GLU A 80 10.54 -18.16 21.58
C GLU A 80 10.62 -17.05 22.65
N VAL A 81 10.41 -15.80 22.24
CA VAL A 81 10.35 -14.61 23.11
C VAL A 81 8.91 -14.09 23.17
#